data_AF-A0AAJ1BKN2-F1
#
_entry.id   AF-A0AAJ1BKN2-F1
#
_cell.length_a   1.000
_cell.length_b   1.000
_cell.length_c   1.000
_cell.angle_alpha   90.00
_cell.angle_beta   90.00
_cell.angle_gamma   90.00
#
_symmetry.space_group_name_H-M   'P 1'
#
loop_
_entity.id
_entity.type
_entity.pdbx_description
1 polymer ?
#
loop_
_entity_poly.entity_id
_entity_poly.type
_entity_poly.pdbx_seq_one_letter_code
_entity_poly.pdbx_strand_id
1 'polypeptide(L)'
;MNWLKLHLYLAALCGLQMLLWLGSGLTLSLIDEDYLDANRYRVNDMAKTTGAPRPFDPDGLSLPAQVSEIRLDSLLARPVYRLKLGEQSMSLWADTLAPLELDDALLRQIAAASIKAPLTKRLQYLPGDAIGFPGSAKVALFQAQTDRNTRVLVDVESGKLLAHKDKGSDLKELLLMLHFMDYAPGNGIGFNHIGIRLFALLTLLMALSGTVVVWQRWRSGFYRLSKAAACEALPSLSVLDTQGNELGRFSSGASLLETINAKSPLLPTQCGGGGSCGMCALVFIDTPPAPTEADIERLGKRVEQGQRLACQHGAYHGRVSLANKAQERYWQKQRGTCEPDASKNV
;
A
#
# COMPACT_ATOMS: atom_id res chain seq x y z
N MET A 1 6.76 25.55 4.65
CA MET A 1 6.66 24.09 4.78
C MET A 1 7.40 23.44 3.62
N ASN A 2 8.45 22.66 3.87
CA ASN A 2 9.26 22.10 2.79
C ASN A 2 8.49 20.99 2.04
N TRP A 3 7.78 21.37 0.98
CA TRP A 3 6.94 20.48 0.18
C TRP A 3 7.69 19.30 -0.43
N LEU A 4 8.98 19.48 -0.76
CA LEU A 4 9.83 18.40 -1.27
C LEU A 4 10.07 17.33 -0.18
N LYS A 5 10.44 17.74 1.04
CA LYS A 5 10.61 16.79 2.15
C LYS A 5 9.31 16.06 2.46
N LEU A 6 8.19 16.80 2.55
CA LEU A 6 6.87 16.20 2.80
C LEU A 6 6.51 15.18 1.72
N HIS A 7 6.67 15.53 0.45
CA HIS A 7 6.41 14.63 -0.68
C HIS A 7 7.29 13.38 -0.61
N LEU A 8 8.59 13.50 -0.29
CA LEU A 8 9.49 12.34 -0.16
C LEU A 8 9.05 11.37 0.94
N TYR A 9 8.59 11.87 2.10
CA TYR A 9 8.07 11.01 3.16
C TYR A 9 6.76 10.32 2.76
N LEU A 10 5.83 11.07 2.16
CA LEU A 10 4.57 10.52 1.65
C LEU A 10 4.82 9.47 0.56
N ALA A 11 5.76 9.74 -0.36
CA ALA A 11 6.16 8.82 -1.42
C ALA A 11 6.83 7.56 -0.89
N ALA A 12 7.67 7.66 0.14
CA ALA A 12 8.29 6.49 0.78
C ALA A 12 7.22 5.61 1.44
N LEU A 13 6.30 6.21 2.21
CA LEU A 13 5.23 5.48 2.88
C LEU A 13 4.28 4.82 1.88
N CYS A 14 3.78 5.59 0.90
CA CYS A 14 2.85 5.08 -0.11
C CYS A 14 3.54 4.08 -1.04
N GLY A 15 4.80 4.33 -1.39
CA GLY A 15 5.61 3.44 -2.22
C GLY A 15 5.83 2.07 -1.57
N LEU A 16 6.13 2.03 -0.26
CA LEU A 16 6.24 0.77 0.47
C LEU A 16 4.92 -0.03 0.41
N GLN A 17 3.79 0.63 0.68
CA GLN A 17 2.49 -0.02 0.57
C GLN A 17 2.18 -0.50 -0.85
N MET A 18 2.54 0.28 -1.88
CA MET A 18 2.39 -0.11 -3.28
C MET A 18 3.25 -1.31 -3.67
N LEU A 19 4.44 -1.49 -3.07
CA LEU A 19 5.26 -2.68 -3.26
C LEU A 19 4.60 -3.92 -2.65
N LEU A 20 3.98 -3.80 -1.47
CA LEU A 20 3.21 -4.89 -0.87
C LEU A 20 1.98 -5.23 -1.72
N TRP A 21 1.28 -4.21 -2.21
CA TRP A 21 0.14 -4.36 -3.12
C TRP A 21 0.55 -5.09 -4.42
N LEU A 22 1.64 -4.65 -5.04
CA LEU A 22 2.15 -5.25 -6.27
C LEU A 22 2.65 -6.67 -6.05
N GLY A 23 3.41 -6.91 -4.97
CA GLY A 23 3.94 -8.22 -4.63
C GLY A 23 2.82 -9.24 -4.37
N SER A 24 1.83 -8.88 -3.55
CA SER A 24 0.67 -9.74 -3.28
C SER A 24 -0.15 -10.03 -4.54
N GLY A 25 -0.42 -9.02 -5.37
CA GLY A 25 -1.17 -9.18 -6.62
C GLY A 25 -0.42 -10.04 -7.64
N LEU A 26 0.89 -9.84 -7.77
CA LEU A 26 1.75 -10.65 -8.62
C LEU A 26 1.76 -12.12 -8.15
N THR A 27 1.91 -12.35 -6.84
CA THR A 27 1.85 -13.71 -6.28
C THR A 27 0.50 -14.38 -6.56
N LEU A 28 -0.62 -13.68 -6.38
CA LEU A 28 -1.95 -14.19 -6.73
C LEU A 28 -2.08 -14.53 -8.21
N SER A 29 -1.44 -13.76 -9.09
CA SER A 29 -1.47 -14.01 -10.54
C SER A 29 -0.56 -15.15 -10.99
N LEU A 30 0.47 -15.51 -10.20
CA LEU A 30 1.45 -16.55 -10.56
C LEU A 30 1.11 -17.93 -9.97
N ILE A 31 0.37 -17.96 -8.86
CA ILE A 31 -0.06 -19.20 -8.22
C ILE A 31 -1.33 -19.71 -8.92
N ASP A 32 -1.41 -21.03 -9.11
CA ASP A 32 -2.57 -21.71 -9.66
C ASP A 32 -3.84 -21.43 -8.83
N GLU A 33 -4.93 -21.08 -9.51
CA GLU A 33 -6.23 -20.85 -8.88
C GLU A 33 -6.73 -22.10 -8.15
N ASP A 34 -6.48 -23.29 -8.70
CA ASP A 34 -6.85 -24.56 -8.09
C ASP A 34 -6.19 -24.72 -6.72
N TYR A 35 -4.94 -24.28 -6.58
CA TYR A 35 -4.22 -24.36 -5.31
C TYR A 35 -4.83 -23.44 -4.25
N LEU A 36 -5.27 -22.25 -4.66
CA LEU A 36 -5.85 -21.23 -3.78
C LEU A 36 -7.33 -21.48 -3.45
N ASP A 37 -8.04 -22.30 -4.23
CA ASP A 37 -9.43 -22.64 -3.96
C ASP A 37 -9.57 -23.78 -2.93
N ALA A 38 -10.19 -23.45 -1.79
CA ALA A 38 -10.52 -24.41 -0.73
C ALA A 38 -11.61 -25.42 -1.13
N ASN A 39 -12.36 -25.15 -2.20
CA ASN A 39 -13.53 -25.93 -2.57
C ASN A 39 -13.23 -27.11 -3.50
N ARG A 40 -11.95 -27.40 -3.80
CA ARG A 40 -11.53 -28.54 -4.64
C ARG A 40 -12.20 -29.86 -4.25
N TYR A 41 -12.38 -30.10 -2.95
CA TYR A 41 -12.99 -31.32 -2.40
C TYR A 41 -14.46 -31.14 -2.02
N ARG A 42 -15.06 -29.97 -2.24
CA ARG A 42 -16.42 -29.67 -1.83
C ARG A 42 -17.45 -30.52 -2.58
N VAL A 43 -18.48 -30.94 -1.86
CA VAL A 43 -19.69 -31.55 -2.42
C VAL A 43 -20.77 -30.46 -2.48
N ASN A 44 -21.28 -30.18 -3.68
CA ASN A 44 -22.34 -29.19 -3.88
C ASN A 44 -23.76 -29.81 -3.81
N ASP A 45 -23.89 -31.10 -4.05
CA ASP A 45 -25.16 -31.82 -3.94
C ASP A 45 -25.41 -32.24 -2.49
N MET A 46 -25.93 -31.32 -1.69
CA MET A 46 -26.50 -31.69 -0.40
C MET A 46 -27.83 -32.41 -0.64
N ALA A 47 -28.04 -33.53 0.06
CA ALA A 47 -29.17 -34.44 -0.14
C ALA A 47 -30.52 -33.70 -0.20
N LYS A 48 -31.38 -34.09 -1.16
CA LYS A 48 -32.77 -33.60 -1.21
C LYS A 48 -33.49 -33.99 0.08
N THR A 49 -34.25 -33.06 0.63
CA THR A 49 -35.11 -33.29 1.82
C THR A 49 -36.04 -34.46 1.56
N THR A 50 -35.99 -35.47 2.43
CA THR A 50 -36.88 -36.64 2.32
C THR A 50 -38.00 -36.65 3.36
N GLY A 51 -37.86 -35.87 4.44
CA GLY A 51 -38.87 -35.74 5.48
C GLY A 51 -39.98 -34.73 5.15
N ALA A 52 -41.23 -35.08 5.46
CA ALA A 52 -42.35 -34.15 5.39
C ALA A 52 -42.33 -33.22 6.62
N PRO A 53 -42.29 -31.89 6.46
CA PRO A 53 -42.37 -30.96 7.59
C PRO A 53 -43.77 -31.00 8.20
N ARG A 54 -43.85 -30.94 9.52
CA ARG A 54 -45.09 -30.70 10.27
C ARG A 54 -45.46 -29.21 10.11
N PRO A 55 -46.76 -28.86 9.92
CA PRO A 55 -47.19 -27.46 9.92
C PRO A 55 -46.69 -26.73 11.17
N PHE A 56 -46.10 -25.56 10.98
CA PHE A 56 -45.66 -24.73 12.09
C PHE A 56 -46.83 -23.90 12.61
N ASP A 57 -47.21 -24.14 13.86
CA ASP A 57 -48.22 -23.36 14.57
C ASP A 57 -47.53 -22.53 15.68
N PRO A 58 -47.41 -21.20 15.52
CA PRO A 58 -46.72 -20.35 16.49
C PRO A 58 -47.42 -20.31 17.86
N ASP A 59 -48.74 -20.49 17.91
CA ASP A 59 -49.52 -20.44 19.16
C ASP A 59 -49.39 -21.75 19.96
N GLY A 60 -48.99 -22.84 19.29
CA GLY A 60 -48.80 -24.16 19.89
C GLY A 60 -47.43 -24.37 20.55
N LEU A 61 -46.48 -23.45 20.40
CA LEU A 61 -45.13 -23.55 20.98
C LEU A 61 -44.87 -22.42 21.99
N SER A 62 -44.29 -22.77 23.14
CA SER A 62 -43.77 -21.78 24.09
C SER A 62 -42.46 -21.19 23.56
N LEU A 63 -42.57 -20.11 22.79
CA LEU A 63 -41.43 -19.38 22.23
C LEU A 63 -41.05 -18.20 23.13
N PRO A 64 -39.74 -17.88 23.24
CA PRO A 64 -39.26 -16.83 24.14
C PRO A 64 -39.61 -15.40 23.66
N ALA A 65 -39.95 -15.24 22.38
CA ALA A 65 -40.35 -13.97 21.78
C ALA A 65 -41.25 -14.20 20.55
N GLN A 66 -41.78 -13.11 19.99
CA GLN A 66 -42.59 -13.17 18.78
C GLN A 66 -41.72 -13.50 17.56
N VAL A 67 -42.22 -14.38 16.69
CA VAL A 67 -41.53 -14.81 15.49
C VAL A 67 -41.66 -13.74 14.40
N SER A 68 -40.54 -13.17 13.98
CA SER A 68 -40.50 -12.18 12.89
C SER A 68 -40.30 -12.83 11.51
N GLU A 69 -39.63 -13.98 11.46
CA GLU A 69 -39.36 -14.69 10.20
C GLU A 69 -39.25 -16.20 10.44
N ILE A 70 -39.80 -16.99 9.51
CA ILE A 70 -39.72 -18.45 9.49
C ILE A 70 -39.17 -18.87 8.14
N ARG A 71 -38.10 -19.66 8.13
CA ARG A 71 -37.57 -20.30 6.93
C ARG A 71 -37.53 -21.80 7.13
N LEU A 72 -38.06 -22.54 6.15
CA LEU A 72 -37.88 -23.98 6.06
C LEU A 72 -36.58 -24.25 5.29
N ASP A 73 -35.66 -24.95 5.94
CA ASP A 73 -34.36 -25.35 5.39
C ASP A 73 -34.17 -26.86 5.56
N SER A 74 -33.06 -27.40 5.05
CA SER A 74 -32.72 -28.81 5.20
C SER A 74 -31.33 -28.99 5.77
N LEU A 75 -31.24 -29.82 6.81
CA LEU A 75 -29.98 -30.25 7.39
C LEU A 75 -29.80 -31.73 7.06
N LEU A 76 -28.83 -32.03 6.18
CA LEU A 76 -28.72 -33.33 5.53
C LEU A 76 -30.02 -33.66 4.77
N ALA A 77 -30.73 -34.74 5.14
CA ALA A 77 -32.01 -35.12 4.53
C ALA A 77 -33.23 -34.77 5.40
N ARG A 78 -33.03 -34.10 6.54
CA ARG A 78 -34.07 -33.81 7.53
C ARG A 78 -34.45 -32.32 7.53
N PRO A 79 -35.76 -31.98 7.49
CA PRO A 79 -36.20 -30.59 7.42
C PRO A 79 -36.02 -29.86 8.76
N VAL A 80 -35.64 -28.58 8.72
CA VAL A 80 -35.38 -27.72 9.89
C VAL A 80 -36.09 -26.38 9.70
N TYR A 81 -36.82 -25.92 10.71
CA TYR A 81 -37.31 -24.55 10.78
C TYR A 81 -36.26 -23.65 11.39
N ARG A 82 -35.90 -22.58 10.70
CA ARG A 82 -35.06 -21.49 11.22
C ARG A 82 -35.96 -20.30 11.54
N LEU A 83 -36.00 -19.93 12.81
CA LEU A 83 -36.83 -18.88 13.37
C LEU A 83 -35.99 -17.66 13.70
N LYS A 84 -36.47 -16.47 13.33
CA LYS A 84 -35.94 -15.20 13.81
C LYS A 84 -36.90 -14.64 14.86
N LEU A 85 -36.37 -14.39 16.05
CA LEU A 85 -37.06 -13.99 17.28
C LEU A 85 -36.49 -12.63 17.72
N GLY A 86 -36.85 -11.56 17.00
CA GLY A 86 -36.22 -10.25 17.17
C GLY A 86 -34.73 -10.28 16.79
N GLU A 87 -33.86 -10.02 17.77
CA GLU A 87 -32.39 -10.10 17.62
C GLU A 87 -31.84 -11.53 17.76
N GLN A 88 -32.65 -12.48 18.23
CA GLN A 88 -32.21 -13.86 18.44
C GLN A 88 -32.63 -14.76 17.28
N SER A 89 -31.86 -15.82 17.04
CA SER A 89 -32.21 -16.88 16.10
C SER A 89 -32.29 -18.21 16.81
N MET A 90 -33.28 -19.02 16.46
CA MET A 90 -33.47 -20.38 16.97
C MET A 90 -33.75 -21.34 15.81
N SER A 91 -33.30 -22.59 15.92
CA SER A 91 -33.62 -23.64 14.96
C SER A 91 -34.38 -24.78 15.63
N LEU A 92 -35.39 -25.32 14.94
CA LEU A 92 -36.20 -26.45 15.39
C LEU A 92 -36.22 -27.53 14.30
N TRP A 93 -36.31 -28.79 14.69
CA TRP A 93 -36.61 -29.86 13.74
C TRP A 93 -38.03 -29.71 13.19
N ALA A 94 -38.21 -29.71 11.87
CA ALA A 94 -39.51 -29.43 11.29
C ALA A 94 -40.49 -30.61 11.35
N ASP A 95 -40.01 -31.82 11.62
CA ASP A 95 -40.84 -33.02 11.80
C ASP A 95 -41.37 -33.16 13.24
N THR A 96 -40.55 -32.83 14.24
CA THR A 96 -40.91 -32.97 15.67
C THR A 96 -41.27 -31.65 16.35
N LEU A 97 -40.87 -30.51 15.79
CA LEU A 97 -40.92 -29.17 16.40
C LEU A 97 -40.08 -29.05 17.68
N ALA A 98 -39.18 -30.00 17.94
CA ALA A 98 -38.25 -29.94 19.07
C ALA A 98 -37.06 -29.00 18.77
N PRO A 99 -36.44 -28.39 19.79
CA PRO A 99 -35.20 -27.63 19.64
C PRO A 99 -34.13 -28.41 18.87
N LEU A 100 -33.41 -27.71 18.00
CA LEU A 100 -32.28 -28.28 17.28
C LEU A 100 -31.10 -28.45 18.24
N GLU A 101 -30.90 -29.67 18.72
CA GLU A 101 -29.68 -30.06 19.42
C GLU A 101 -28.77 -30.84 18.47
N LEU A 102 -27.52 -30.38 18.34
CA LEU A 102 -26.51 -30.99 17.48
C LEU A 102 -25.42 -31.60 18.36
N ASP A 103 -25.30 -32.93 18.31
CA ASP A 103 -24.20 -33.64 18.95
C ASP A 103 -22.99 -33.74 18.00
N ASP A 104 -21.85 -34.16 18.57
CA ASP A 104 -20.60 -34.35 17.81
C ASP A 104 -20.79 -35.33 16.63
N ALA A 105 -21.67 -36.32 16.78
CA ALA A 105 -21.93 -37.32 15.75
C ALA A 105 -22.64 -36.69 14.54
N LEU A 106 -23.69 -35.89 14.77
CA LEU A 106 -24.44 -35.22 13.72
C LEU A 106 -23.61 -34.11 13.07
N LEU A 107 -22.86 -33.32 13.84
CA LEU A 107 -21.90 -32.33 13.30
C LEU A 107 -20.87 -32.99 12.39
N ARG A 108 -20.38 -34.18 12.77
CA ARG A 108 -19.44 -34.95 11.95
C ARG A 108 -20.09 -35.48 10.67
N GLN A 109 -21.37 -35.87 10.72
CA GLN A 109 -22.11 -36.25 9.51
C GLN A 109 -22.30 -35.07 8.56
N ILE A 110 -22.64 -33.88 9.08
CA ILE A 110 -22.75 -32.64 8.30
C ILE A 110 -21.40 -32.33 7.62
N ALA A 111 -20.31 -32.37 8.37
CA ALA A 111 -18.98 -32.13 7.84
C ALA A 111 -18.58 -33.17 6.78
N ALA A 112 -18.84 -34.47 7.03
CA ALA A 112 -18.52 -35.55 6.11
C ALA A 112 -19.33 -35.46 4.81
N ALA A 113 -20.59 -35.06 4.88
CA ALA A 113 -21.44 -34.85 3.71
C ALA A 113 -20.96 -33.70 2.82
N SER A 114 -20.22 -32.73 3.38
CA SER A 114 -19.76 -31.55 2.65
C SER A 114 -18.49 -31.75 1.82
N ILE A 115 -17.76 -32.86 1.99
CA ILE A 115 -16.42 -33.03 1.44
C ILE A 115 -16.18 -34.44 0.88
N LYS A 116 -15.51 -34.53 -0.29
CA LYS A 116 -15.11 -35.78 -0.95
C LYS A 116 -13.82 -36.37 -0.36
N ALA A 117 -13.75 -36.46 0.97
CA ALA A 117 -12.59 -37.03 1.66
C ALA A 117 -12.98 -37.53 3.06
N PRO A 118 -12.35 -38.60 3.58
CA PRO A 118 -12.65 -39.08 4.91
C PRO A 118 -12.18 -38.08 5.97
N LEU A 119 -13.02 -37.88 6.99
CA LEU A 119 -12.65 -37.08 8.17
C LEU A 119 -11.77 -37.90 9.12
N THR A 120 -10.76 -37.23 9.68
CA THR A 120 -9.97 -37.76 10.81
C THR A 120 -10.80 -37.75 12.10
N LYS A 121 -10.22 -38.22 13.20
CA LYS A 121 -10.82 -38.13 14.55
C LYS A 121 -10.62 -36.75 15.20
N ARG A 122 -9.86 -35.85 14.57
CA ARG A 122 -9.57 -34.53 15.14
C ARG A 122 -10.78 -33.61 15.00
N LEU A 123 -11.29 -33.17 16.15
CA LEU A 123 -12.34 -32.18 16.30
C LEU A 123 -11.81 -31.10 17.26
N GLN A 124 -11.95 -29.84 16.87
CA GLN A 124 -11.63 -28.70 17.72
C GLN A 124 -12.78 -27.72 17.72
N TYR A 125 -13.05 -27.14 18.88
CA TYR A 125 -14.01 -26.05 19.02
C TYR A 125 -13.28 -24.73 19.16
N LEU A 126 -13.69 -23.73 18.38
CA LEU A 126 -13.17 -22.36 18.48
C LEU A 126 -14.34 -21.38 18.54
N PRO A 127 -14.18 -20.25 19.25
CA PRO A 127 -15.07 -19.10 19.10
C PRO A 127 -15.08 -18.63 17.64
N GLY A 128 -16.24 -18.33 17.08
CA GLY A 128 -16.33 -17.97 15.66
C GLY A 128 -15.62 -16.66 15.35
N ASP A 129 -15.74 -15.66 16.22
CA ASP A 129 -15.04 -14.37 16.12
C ASP A 129 -13.51 -14.53 15.97
N ALA A 130 -12.90 -15.45 16.73
CA ALA A 130 -11.47 -15.73 16.70
C ALA A 130 -10.96 -16.28 15.36
N ILE A 131 -11.86 -16.77 14.50
CA ILE A 131 -11.55 -17.34 13.19
C ILE A 131 -12.34 -16.68 12.04
N GLY A 132 -12.85 -15.47 12.27
CA GLY A 132 -13.49 -14.64 11.23
C GLY A 132 -15.00 -14.86 11.05
N PHE A 133 -15.68 -15.61 11.92
CA PHE A 133 -17.12 -15.87 11.88
C PHE A 133 -17.84 -15.25 13.10
N PRO A 134 -17.94 -13.91 13.21
CA PRO A 134 -18.49 -13.24 14.39
C PRO A 134 -19.98 -13.54 14.66
N GLY A 135 -20.72 -14.04 13.65
CA GLY A 135 -22.11 -14.49 13.81
C GLY A 135 -22.26 -15.90 14.40
N SER A 136 -21.16 -16.58 14.69
CA SER A 136 -21.12 -17.94 15.24
C SER A 136 -20.48 -17.92 16.62
N ALA A 137 -21.24 -18.22 17.67
CA ALA A 137 -20.68 -18.28 19.03
C ALA A 137 -19.62 -19.39 19.15
N LYS A 138 -19.86 -20.54 18.51
CA LYS A 138 -18.98 -21.70 18.56
C LYS A 138 -18.94 -22.43 17.23
N VAL A 139 -17.73 -22.71 16.75
CA VAL A 139 -17.47 -23.39 15.48
C VAL A 139 -16.75 -24.70 15.73
N ALA A 140 -17.25 -25.77 15.13
CA ALA A 140 -16.62 -27.08 15.07
C ALA A 140 -15.69 -27.15 13.85
N LEU A 141 -14.41 -27.48 14.09
CA LEU A 141 -13.41 -27.69 13.06
C LEU A 141 -13.14 -29.19 12.92
N PHE A 142 -13.48 -29.74 11.77
CA PHE A 142 -13.17 -31.12 11.39
C PHE A 142 -12.01 -31.15 10.41
N GLN A 143 -11.02 -32.00 10.68
CA GLN A 143 -9.89 -32.20 9.79
C GLN A 143 -10.16 -33.36 8.82
N ALA A 144 -10.08 -33.10 7.51
CA ALA A 144 -10.17 -34.10 6.45
C ALA A 144 -8.78 -34.61 6.02
N GLN A 145 -8.73 -35.87 5.57
CA GLN A 145 -7.53 -36.48 4.99
C GLN A 145 -7.43 -36.11 3.51
N THR A 146 -6.92 -34.90 3.25
CA THR A 146 -6.59 -34.43 1.90
C THR A 146 -5.10 -34.12 1.82
N ASP A 147 -4.56 -34.05 0.61
CA ASP A 147 -3.20 -33.57 0.32
C ASP A 147 -2.89 -32.18 0.91
N ARG A 148 -3.91 -31.31 1.04
CA ARG A 148 -3.80 -29.94 1.56
C ARG A 148 -4.21 -29.75 3.03
N ASN A 149 -4.49 -30.83 3.77
CA ASN A 149 -5.02 -30.76 5.14
C ASN A 149 -6.28 -29.88 5.26
N THR A 150 -7.31 -30.15 4.46
CA THR A 150 -8.55 -29.38 4.44
C THR A 150 -9.30 -29.48 5.78
N ARG A 151 -9.73 -28.33 6.30
CA ARG A 151 -10.57 -28.19 7.48
C ARG A 151 -11.98 -27.82 7.05
N VAL A 152 -12.96 -28.45 7.66
CA VAL A 152 -14.39 -28.17 7.48
C VAL A 152 -14.89 -27.46 8.72
N LEU A 153 -15.43 -26.26 8.54
CA LEU A 153 -15.95 -25.41 9.62
C LEU A 153 -17.46 -25.51 9.62
N VAL A 154 -18.03 -25.95 10.73
CA VAL A 154 -19.48 -26.08 10.94
C VAL A 154 -19.89 -25.28 12.15
N ASP A 155 -20.95 -24.49 12.02
CA ASP A 155 -21.56 -23.79 13.15
C ASP A 155 -22.26 -24.77 14.09
N VAL A 156 -21.94 -24.71 15.38
CA VAL A 156 -22.41 -25.70 16.37
C VAL A 156 -23.89 -25.55 16.71
N GLU A 157 -24.45 -24.34 16.62
CA GLU A 157 -25.83 -24.08 17.03
C GLU A 157 -26.81 -24.33 15.87
N SER A 158 -26.44 -23.92 14.66
CA SER A 158 -27.31 -23.98 13.48
C SER A 158 -27.05 -25.17 12.56
N GLY A 159 -25.91 -25.85 12.73
CA GLY A 159 -25.44 -26.92 11.84
C GLY A 159 -25.03 -26.43 10.46
N LYS A 160 -24.93 -25.11 10.27
CA LYS A 160 -24.60 -24.51 8.99
C LYS A 160 -23.13 -24.78 8.65
N LEU A 161 -22.87 -25.26 7.44
CA LEU A 161 -21.53 -25.31 6.88
C LEU A 161 -21.04 -23.87 6.63
N LEU A 162 -20.01 -23.46 7.35
CA LEU A 162 -19.45 -22.11 7.27
C LEU A 162 -18.45 -21.98 6.12
N ALA A 163 -17.43 -22.84 6.10
CA ALA A 163 -16.39 -22.80 5.08
C ALA A 163 -15.58 -24.11 5.01
N HIS A 164 -14.91 -24.30 3.89
CA HIS A 164 -13.74 -25.18 3.79
C HIS A 164 -12.48 -24.31 3.82
N LYS A 165 -11.47 -24.72 4.57
CA LYS A 165 -10.21 -23.99 4.76
C LYS A 165 -9.03 -24.94 4.68
N ASP A 166 -8.11 -24.70 3.77
CA ASP A 166 -6.84 -25.42 3.65
C ASP A 166 -5.65 -24.44 3.58
N LYS A 167 -4.43 -24.97 3.43
CA LYS A 167 -3.21 -24.16 3.35
C LYS A 167 -3.22 -23.15 2.19
N GLY A 168 -3.82 -23.52 1.06
CA GLY A 168 -3.89 -22.66 -0.11
C GLY A 168 -4.86 -21.50 0.12
N SER A 169 -6.00 -21.77 0.76
CA SER A 169 -6.95 -20.74 1.15
C SER A 169 -6.41 -19.79 2.23
N ASP A 170 -5.63 -20.29 3.18
CA ASP A 170 -4.97 -19.44 4.19
C ASP A 170 -3.97 -18.48 3.53
N LEU A 171 -3.21 -18.98 2.55
CA LEU A 171 -2.31 -18.15 1.75
C LEU A 171 -3.10 -17.13 0.91
N LYS A 172 -4.20 -17.54 0.28
CA LYS A 172 -5.08 -16.65 -0.47
C LYS A 172 -5.59 -15.50 0.40
N GLU A 173 -6.03 -15.81 1.62
CA GLU A 173 -6.51 -14.80 2.58
C GLU A 173 -5.40 -13.83 2.99
N LEU A 174 -4.18 -14.32 3.27
CA LEU A 174 -3.04 -13.46 3.56
C LEU A 174 -2.72 -12.52 2.39
N LEU A 175 -2.66 -13.05 1.17
CA LEU A 175 -2.36 -12.27 -0.03
C LEU A 175 -3.44 -11.22 -0.29
N LEU A 176 -4.71 -11.59 -0.16
CA LEU A 176 -5.83 -10.67 -0.35
C LEU A 176 -5.90 -9.63 0.77
N MET A 177 -5.60 -9.98 2.02
CA MET A 177 -5.47 -9.03 3.14
C MET A 177 -4.42 -7.96 2.80
N LEU A 178 -3.24 -8.37 2.34
CA LEU A 178 -2.17 -7.44 1.95
C LEU A 178 -2.57 -6.58 0.74
N HIS A 179 -3.21 -7.18 -0.25
CA HIS A 179 -3.60 -6.52 -1.50
C HIS A 179 -4.75 -5.52 -1.30
N PHE A 180 -5.76 -5.87 -0.51
CA PHE A 180 -6.87 -4.97 -0.20
C PHE A 180 -6.60 -4.08 1.03
N MET A 181 -5.47 -4.28 1.71
CA MET A 181 -5.08 -3.56 2.92
C MET A 181 -6.11 -3.72 4.05
N ASP A 182 -6.84 -4.84 4.04
CA ASP A 182 -7.90 -5.16 4.99
C ASP A 182 -7.37 -6.11 6.05
N TYR A 183 -6.76 -5.54 7.09
CA TYR A 183 -6.03 -6.27 8.15
C TYR A 183 -6.91 -6.81 9.28
N ALA A 184 -8.21 -6.51 9.23
CA ALA A 184 -9.19 -7.13 10.11
C ALA A 184 -10.36 -7.69 9.27
N PRO A 185 -10.05 -8.54 8.27
CA PRO A 185 -11.11 -9.15 7.49
C PRO A 185 -11.83 -10.14 8.40
N GLY A 186 -13.16 -10.13 8.37
CA GLY A 186 -13.94 -11.20 9.00
C GLY A 186 -13.79 -12.49 8.20
N ASN A 187 -14.90 -13.02 7.68
CA ASN A 187 -14.91 -14.15 6.75
C ASN A 187 -14.96 -13.69 5.28
N GLY A 188 -14.42 -12.51 5.00
CA GLY A 188 -14.45 -11.90 3.68
C GLY A 188 -13.69 -10.57 3.66
N ILE A 189 -13.45 -10.08 2.45
CA ILE A 189 -12.69 -8.85 2.22
C ILE A 189 -13.66 -7.68 2.09
N GLY A 190 -13.40 -6.62 2.84
CA GLY A 190 -14.06 -5.34 2.67
C GLY A 190 -13.36 -4.51 1.59
N PHE A 191 -14.14 -3.87 0.72
CA PHE A 191 -13.60 -2.85 -0.21
C PHE A 191 -13.52 -1.46 0.41
N ASN A 192 -14.25 -1.20 1.51
CA ASN A 192 -14.41 0.13 2.08
C ASN A 192 -14.25 0.14 3.61
N HIS A 193 -13.05 -0.17 4.06
CA HIS A 193 -12.60 -0.21 5.45
C HIS A 193 -11.64 0.95 5.77
N ILE A 194 -11.27 1.09 7.04
CA ILE A 194 -10.43 2.20 7.50
C ILE A 194 -9.04 2.21 6.85
N GLY A 195 -8.45 1.04 6.61
CA GLY A 195 -7.12 0.91 6.00
C GLY A 195 -7.04 1.55 4.62
N ILE A 196 -7.93 1.16 3.71
CA ILE A 196 -7.96 1.72 2.34
C ILE A 196 -8.35 3.21 2.32
N ARG A 197 -9.23 3.66 3.22
CA ARG A 197 -9.59 5.09 3.34
C ARG A 197 -8.40 5.95 3.75
N LEU A 198 -7.62 5.50 4.74
CA LEU A 198 -6.40 6.18 5.18
C LEU A 198 -5.35 6.18 4.07
N PHE A 199 -5.16 5.06 3.39
CA PHE A 199 -4.23 4.96 2.27
C PHE A 199 -4.62 5.87 1.09
N ALA A 200 -5.90 5.94 0.74
CA ALA A 200 -6.41 6.85 -0.29
C ALA A 200 -6.14 8.32 0.07
N LEU A 201 -6.35 8.72 1.33
CA LEU A 201 -6.02 10.05 1.81
C LEU A 201 -4.51 10.34 1.71
N LEU A 202 -3.66 9.41 2.16
CA LEU A 202 -2.20 9.55 2.06
C LEU A 202 -1.74 9.67 0.60
N THR A 203 -2.33 8.89 -0.30
CA THR A 203 -2.04 8.92 -1.73
C THR A 203 -2.49 10.25 -2.36
N LEU A 204 -3.65 10.77 -1.96
CA LEU A 204 -4.12 12.10 -2.37
C LEU A 204 -3.14 13.20 -1.91
N LEU A 205 -2.72 13.17 -0.65
CA LEU A 205 -1.73 14.13 -0.12
C LEU A 205 -0.37 13.99 -0.84
N MET A 206 0.04 12.76 -1.16
CA MET A 206 1.24 12.49 -1.95
C MET A 206 1.14 13.10 -3.34
N ALA A 207 0.00 12.93 -4.02
CA ALA A 207 -0.26 13.50 -5.34
C ALA A 207 -0.25 15.04 -5.29
N LEU A 208 -0.97 15.65 -4.34
CA LEU A 208 -1.03 17.11 -4.18
C LEU A 208 0.35 17.70 -3.88
N SER A 209 1.09 17.12 -2.94
CA SER A 209 2.45 17.57 -2.62
C SER A 209 3.40 17.41 -3.82
N GLY A 210 3.26 16.34 -4.60
CA GLY A 210 4.00 16.14 -5.85
C GLY A 210 3.67 17.21 -6.89
N THR A 211 2.39 17.53 -7.09
CA THR A 211 1.95 18.63 -7.97
C THR A 211 2.55 19.97 -7.54
N VAL A 212 2.55 20.28 -6.24
CA VAL A 212 3.17 21.51 -5.72
C VAL A 212 4.67 21.52 -6.00
N VAL A 213 5.38 20.42 -5.78
CA VAL A 213 6.83 20.32 -6.07
C VAL A 213 7.10 20.50 -7.56
N VAL A 214 6.33 19.85 -8.43
CA VAL A 214 6.46 20.00 -9.89
C VAL A 214 6.19 21.44 -10.31
N TRP A 215 5.14 22.07 -9.77
CA TRP A 215 4.80 23.46 -10.03
C TRP A 215 5.92 24.42 -9.60
N GLN A 216 6.46 24.25 -8.39
CA GLN A 216 7.58 25.05 -7.88
C GLN A 216 8.80 24.92 -8.80
N ARG A 217 9.14 23.69 -9.21
CA ARG A 217 10.25 23.43 -10.13
C ARG A 217 10.02 24.00 -11.52
N TRP A 218 8.80 23.91 -12.05
CA TRP A 218 8.45 24.54 -13.33
C TRP A 218 8.62 26.06 -13.23
N ARG A 219 8.10 26.70 -12.17
CA ARG A 219 8.21 28.15 -11.97
C ARG A 219 9.66 28.63 -11.81
N SER A 220 10.53 27.77 -11.26
CA SER A 220 11.98 28.00 -11.17
C SER A 220 12.76 27.67 -12.46
N GLY A 221 12.06 27.28 -13.53
CA GLY A 221 12.65 27.04 -14.85
C GLY A 221 13.29 25.67 -15.06
N PHE A 222 13.05 24.68 -14.20
CA PHE A 222 13.64 23.33 -14.33
C PHE A 222 13.06 22.52 -15.48
N TYR A 223 11.76 22.64 -15.74
CA TYR A 223 11.08 21.86 -16.78
C TYR A 223 10.86 22.74 -18.01
N ARG A 224 11.79 22.71 -18.97
CA ARG A 224 11.57 23.27 -20.32
C ARG A 224 11.09 22.16 -21.24
N LEU A 225 9.85 22.27 -21.74
CA LEU A 225 9.39 21.46 -22.87
C LEU A 225 10.17 21.91 -24.10
N SER A 226 11.22 21.16 -24.46
CA SER A 226 12.03 21.45 -25.63
C SER A 226 11.18 21.30 -26.90
N LYS A 227 10.70 22.42 -27.43
CA LYS A 227 10.39 22.57 -28.85
C LYS A 227 11.10 23.82 -29.35
N ALA A 228 12.38 23.67 -29.66
CA ALA A 228 13.07 24.33 -30.77
C ALA A 228 14.53 23.88 -30.78
N ALA A 229 14.90 23.23 -31.88
CA ALA A 229 16.27 23.19 -32.34
C ALA A 229 16.73 24.60 -32.77
N ALA A 230 18.06 24.75 -32.87
CA ALA A 230 18.82 25.71 -33.67
C ALA A 230 19.49 26.90 -32.96
N CYS A 231 20.73 27.09 -33.42
CA CYS A 231 21.64 28.24 -33.31
C CYS A 231 22.49 28.36 -32.04
N GLU A 232 23.78 28.11 -32.27
CA GLU A 232 24.93 28.54 -31.48
C GLU A 232 24.73 29.94 -30.87
N ALA A 233 24.62 29.98 -29.55
CA ALA A 233 24.97 31.17 -28.77
C ALA A 233 25.96 30.73 -27.69
N LEU A 234 27.16 31.28 -27.80
CA LEU A 234 28.29 31.22 -26.87
C LEU A 234 27.87 31.54 -25.41
N PRO A 235 28.71 31.16 -24.42
CA PRO A 235 28.32 30.52 -23.15
C PRO A 235 27.43 31.36 -22.25
N SER A 236 26.51 30.71 -21.54
CA SER A 236 25.44 31.40 -20.81
C SER A 236 25.70 31.63 -19.32
N LEU A 237 26.73 31.07 -18.70
CA LEU A 237 26.99 31.28 -17.26
C LEU A 237 28.47 31.52 -16.98
N SER A 238 28.82 32.69 -16.48
CA SER A 238 30.17 33.00 -15.97
C SER A 238 30.21 32.83 -14.46
N VAL A 239 31.06 31.94 -13.97
CA VAL A 239 31.30 31.73 -12.54
C VAL A 239 32.54 32.51 -12.12
N LEU A 240 32.40 33.34 -11.09
CA LEU A 240 33.46 34.17 -10.51
C LEU A 240 33.89 33.63 -9.13
N ASP A 241 35.09 33.95 -8.71
CA ASP A 241 35.53 33.78 -7.33
C ASP A 241 34.93 34.86 -6.40
N THR A 242 35.24 34.81 -5.11
CA THR A 242 34.78 35.79 -4.10
C THR A 242 35.43 37.18 -4.26
N GLN A 243 36.46 37.31 -5.11
CA GLN A 243 37.15 38.57 -5.43
C GLN A 243 36.70 39.15 -6.78
N GLY A 244 35.88 38.43 -7.56
CA GLY A 244 35.37 38.86 -8.86
C GLY A 244 36.17 38.36 -10.07
N ASN A 245 37.17 37.49 -9.90
CA ASN A 245 37.92 36.92 -11.01
C ASN A 245 37.15 35.76 -11.67
N GLU A 246 37.21 35.67 -13.00
CA GLU A 246 36.48 34.63 -13.75
C GLU A 246 37.12 33.25 -13.59
N LEU A 247 36.39 32.31 -13.00
CA LEU A 247 36.82 30.91 -12.82
C LEU A 247 36.50 30.06 -14.05
N GLY A 248 35.37 30.30 -14.72
CA GLY A 248 35.02 29.57 -15.94
C GLY A 248 33.64 29.91 -16.50
N ARG A 249 33.42 29.50 -17.75
CA ARG A 249 32.16 29.68 -18.48
C ARG A 249 31.51 28.33 -18.78
N PHE A 250 30.21 28.26 -18.58
CA PHE A 250 29.43 27.03 -18.72
C PHE A 250 28.23 27.24 -19.65
N SER A 251 27.88 26.20 -20.40
CA SER A 251 26.69 26.13 -21.25
C SER A 251 25.51 25.58 -20.45
N SER A 252 24.36 26.22 -20.57
CA SER A 252 23.17 25.96 -19.74
C SER A 252 22.73 24.49 -19.73
N GLY A 253 22.66 23.90 -18.53
CA GLY A 253 22.00 22.62 -18.23
C GLY A 253 20.63 22.80 -17.54
N ALA A 254 20.08 21.71 -16.98
CA ALA A 254 18.76 21.74 -16.34
C ALA A 254 18.73 22.49 -14.99
N SER A 255 19.87 22.53 -14.27
CA SER A 255 20.07 23.37 -13.08
C SER A 255 21.45 24.01 -13.08
N LEU A 256 21.66 25.08 -12.31
CA LEU A 256 23.00 25.68 -12.19
C LEU A 256 24.01 24.75 -11.52
N LEU A 257 23.56 23.95 -10.55
CA LEU A 257 24.43 22.94 -9.93
C LEU A 257 24.90 21.93 -10.98
N GLU A 258 23.97 21.39 -11.78
CA GLU A 258 24.29 20.41 -12.82
C GLU A 258 25.14 21.03 -13.94
N THR A 259 24.84 22.27 -14.32
CA THR A 259 25.62 23.04 -15.30
C THR A 259 27.08 23.17 -14.89
N ILE A 260 27.31 23.55 -13.63
CA ILE A 260 28.66 23.78 -13.09
C ILE A 260 29.37 22.45 -12.82
N ASN A 261 28.64 21.43 -12.37
CA ASN A 261 29.20 20.11 -12.05
C ASN A 261 29.25 19.14 -13.24
N ALA A 262 28.87 19.56 -14.45
CA ALA A 262 28.71 18.68 -15.60
C ALA A 262 29.98 17.90 -15.99
N LYS A 263 31.15 18.55 -15.91
CA LYS A 263 32.44 17.94 -16.27
C LYS A 263 33.20 17.41 -15.06
N SER A 264 33.14 18.13 -13.95
CA SER A 264 33.79 17.78 -12.69
C SER A 264 32.98 18.36 -11.54
N PRO A 265 33.01 17.76 -10.33
CA PRO A 265 32.21 18.22 -9.21
C PRO A 265 32.82 19.50 -8.62
N LEU A 266 32.59 20.65 -9.25
CA LEU A 266 33.19 21.94 -8.89
C LEU A 266 32.47 22.65 -7.74
N LEU A 267 31.17 22.39 -7.56
CA LEU A 267 30.37 22.85 -6.43
C LEU A 267 30.10 21.71 -5.43
N PRO A 268 30.31 21.96 -4.13
CA PRO A 268 30.05 20.96 -3.10
C PRO A 268 28.55 20.75 -2.90
N THR A 269 28.16 19.49 -2.74
CA THR A 269 26.77 19.10 -2.43
C THR A 269 26.75 17.79 -1.62
N GLN A 270 25.87 17.70 -0.63
CA GLN A 270 25.61 16.47 0.15
C GLN A 270 24.19 15.94 -0.10
N CYS A 271 23.29 16.80 -0.56
CA CYS A 271 21.91 16.44 -0.86
C CYS A 271 21.67 16.11 -2.34
N GLY A 272 22.71 16.06 -3.17
CA GLY A 272 22.60 15.76 -4.61
C GLY A 272 21.71 16.74 -5.41
N GLY A 273 21.42 17.91 -4.85
CA GLY A 273 20.54 18.90 -5.48
C GLY A 273 19.12 18.98 -4.91
N GLY A 274 18.83 18.31 -3.79
CA GLY A 274 17.55 18.38 -3.09
C GLY A 274 17.28 19.67 -2.28
N GLY A 275 18.08 20.73 -2.43
CA GLY A 275 17.82 22.02 -1.77
C GLY A 275 17.93 22.02 -0.23
N SER A 276 18.51 20.98 0.37
CA SER A 276 18.45 20.77 1.82
C SER A 276 19.78 20.96 2.56
N CYS A 277 20.94 20.99 1.87
CA CYS A 277 22.25 21.12 2.52
C CYS A 277 22.84 22.54 2.54
N GLY A 278 22.40 23.44 1.67
CA GLY A 278 22.91 24.83 1.62
C GLY A 278 24.30 25.03 0.98
N MET A 279 25.01 23.97 0.62
CA MET A 279 26.43 24.06 0.19
C MET A 279 26.64 24.55 -1.24
N CYS A 280 25.63 24.45 -2.10
CA CYS A 280 25.68 24.92 -3.48
C CYS A 280 25.24 26.39 -3.61
N ALA A 281 25.34 27.18 -2.53
CA ALA A 281 24.97 28.59 -2.55
C ALA A 281 25.88 29.37 -3.51
N LEU A 282 25.29 30.20 -4.35
CA LEU A 282 25.97 31.15 -5.24
C LEU A 282 25.40 32.54 -4.99
N VAL A 283 26.23 33.56 -5.17
CA VAL A 283 25.80 34.96 -5.16
C VAL A 283 25.54 35.37 -6.61
N PHE A 284 24.36 35.88 -6.89
CA PHE A 284 24.03 36.40 -8.22
C PHE A 284 24.50 37.85 -8.30
N ILE A 285 25.38 38.15 -9.25
CA ILE A 285 25.96 39.50 -9.41
C ILE A 285 25.03 40.39 -10.23
N ASP A 286 24.39 39.81 -11.25
CA ASP A 286 23.37 40.51 -12.03
C ASP A 286 21.99 40.34 -11.34
N THR A 287 20.89 40.20 -12.08
CA THR A 287 19.55 40.13 -11.48
C THR A 287 19.27 38.73 -10.89
N PRO A 288 19.21 38.55 -9.56
CA PRO A 288 18.94 37.25 -8.96
C PRO A 288 17.52 36.77 -9.32
N PRO A 289 17.33 35.48 -9.64
CA PRO A 289 16.00 34.91 -9.75
C PRO A 289 15.24 35.04 -8.42
N ALA A 290 13.91 34.99 -8.49
CA ALA A 290 13.07 34.99 -7.30
C ALA A 290 13.48 33.84 -6.36
N PRO A 291 13.65 34.07 -5.05
CA PRO A 291 14.07 33.03 -4.14
C PRO A 291 13.02 31.92 -4.03
N THR A 292 13.49 30.68 -4.00
CA THR A 292 12.68 29.52 -3.68
C THR A 292 12.51 29.37 -2.18
N GLU A 293 11.52 28.59 -1.75
CA GLU A 293 11.32 28.28 -0.33
C GLU A 293 12.56 27.60 0.29
N ALA A 294 13.25 26.75 -0.48
CA ALA A 294 14.50 26.12 -0.07
C ALA A 294 15.64 27.14 0.14
N ASP A 295 15.70 28.18 -0.70
CA ASP A 295 16.66 29.28 -0.50
C ASP A 295 16.38 30.00 0.82
N ILE A 296 15.12 30.35 1.08
CA ILE A 296 14.72 31.05 2.30
C ILE A 296 15.02 30.19 3.54
N GLU A 297 14.66 28.91 3.51
CA GLU A 297 14.85 27.97 4.64
C GLU A 297 16.34 27.72 4.96
N ARG A 298 17.21 27.65 3.93
CA ARG A 298 18.63 27.28 4.12
C ARG A 298 19.61 28.44 4.12
N LEU A 299 19.29 29.53 3.42
CA LEU A 299 20.16 30.69 3.31
C LEU A 299 19.75 31.79 4.31
N GLY A 300 18.49 31.85 4.73
CA GLY A 300 17.99 32.86 5.66
C GLY A 300 18.22 34.28 5.13
N LYS A 301 18.78 35.17 5.95
CA LYS A 301 19.08 36.56 5.56
C LYS A 301 20.03 36.69 4.35
N ARG A 302 20.80 35.64 4.03
CA ARG A 302 21.70 35.67 2.86
C ARG A 302 20.95 35.76 1.53
N VAL A 303 19.66 35.42 1.51
CA VAL A 303 18.80 35.61 0.33
C VAL A 303 18.69 37.09 -0.06
N GLU A 304 18.67 37.99 0.92
CA GLU A 304 18.64 39.44 0.71
C GLU A 304 19.94 39.94 0.07
N GLN A 305 21.05 39.23 0.29
CA GLN A 305 22.35 39.50 -0.32
C GLN A 305 22.49 38.89 -1.73
N GLY A 306 21.38 38.52 -2.37
CA GLY A 306 21.39 37.92 -3.71
C GLY A 306 21.86 36.46 -3.75
N GLN A 307 21.99 35.77 -2.60
CA GLN A 307 22.37 34.36 -2.61
C GLN A 307 21.19 33.45 -2.96
N ARG A 308 21.45 32.44 -3.78
CA ARG A 308 20.52 31.35 -4.08
C ARG A 308 21.24 30.01 -4.15
N LEU A 309 20.53 28.91 -3.93
CA LEU A 309 21.02 27.55 -4.05
C LEU A 309 21.07 27.16 -5.53
N ALA A 310 22.26 26.92 -6.09
CA ALA A 310 22.43 26.55 -7.49
C ALA A 310 21.58 25.34 -7.92
N CYS A 311 21.26 24.44 -6.99
CA CYS A 311 20.41 23.27 -7.24
C CYS A 311 18.90 23.52 -7.28
N GLN A 312 18.44 24.74 -6.94
CA GLN A 312 17.03 25.12 -6.89
C GLN A 312 16.66 26.17 -7.94
N HIS A 313 17.59 26.44 -8.86
CA HIS A 313 17.38 27.35 -9.99
C HIS A 313 17.80 26.67 -11.29
N GLY A 314 16.98 26.86 -12.34
CA GLY A 314 17.26 26.36 -13.68
C GLY A 314 18.32 27.17 -14.42
N ALA A 315 18.30 27.06 -15.75
CA ALA A 315 19.12 27.87 -16.67
C ALA A 315 19.14 29.36 -16.30
N TYR A 316 20.32 29.92 -16.09
CA TYR A 316 20.52 31.35 -15.85
C TYR A 316 21.52 31.91 -16.86
N HIS A 317 21.25 33.12 -17.35
CA HIS A 317 22.12 33.87 -18.24
C HIS A 317 22.74 35.04 -17.47
N GLY A 318 24.04 34.97 -17.17
CA GLY A 318 24.74 36.05 -16.47
C GLY A 318 25.92 35.58 -15.62
N ARG A 319 26.31 36.43 -14.67
CA ARG A 319 27.44 36.24 -13.76
C ARG A 319 26.98 35.85 -12.37
N VAL A 320 27.62 34.82 -11.82
CA VAL A 320 27.43 34.36 -10.44
C VAL A 320 28.80 34.21 -9.79
N SER A 321 28.93 34.54 -8.51
CA SER A 321 30.15 34.30 -7.75
C SER A 321 29.96 33.17 -6.74
N LEU A 322 31.05 32.52 -6.37
CA LEU A 322 31.08 31.63 -5.20
C LEU A 322 30.69 32.41 -3.94
N ALA A 323 29.95 31.77 -3.04
CA ALA A 323 29.39 32.43 -1.85
C ALA A 323 30.38 32.52 -0.68
N ASN A 324 31.43 31.69 -0.64
CA ASN A 324 32.45 31.73 0.41
C ASN A 324 33.80 31.11 -0.01
N LYS A 325 34.84 31.40 0.78
CA LYS A 325 36.21 30.87 0.59
C LYS A 325 36.32 29.35 0.69
N ALA A 326 35.40 28.68 1.39
CA ALA A 326 35.43 27.22 1.47
C ALA A 326 35.06 26.57 0.13
N GLN A 327 34.10 27.15 -0.59
CA GLN A 327 33.77 26.74 -1.96
C GLN A 327 34.93 27.00 -2.92
N GLU A 328 35.65 28.10 -2.80
CA GLU A 328 36.85 28.36 -3.61
C GLU A 328 37.94 27.31 -3.39
N ARG A 329 38.22 26.96 -2.13
CA ARG A 329 39.21 25.91 -1.81
C ARG A 329 38.79 24.56 -2.41
N TYR A 330 37.50 24.24 -2.35
CA TYR A 330 36.96 23.04 -2.97
C TYR A 330 37.11 23.09 -4.49
N TRP A 331 36.73 24.19 -5.13
CA TRP A 331 36.86 24.42 -6.57
C TRP A 331 38.31 24.23 -7.05
N GLN A 332 39.27 24.89 -6.39
CA GLN A 332 40.70 24.82 -6.69
C GLN A 332 41.21 23.37 -6.59
N LYS A 333 40.83 22.66 -5.52
CA LYS A 333 41.20 21.25 -5.33
C LYS A 333 40.71 20.37 -6.48
N GLN A 334 39.47 20.56 -6.93
CA GLN A 334 38.86 19.74 -7.98
C GLN A 334 39.42 20.05 -9.37
N ARG A 335 39.83 21.29 -9.63
CA ARG A 335 40.56 21.65 -10.85
C ARG A 335 41.97 21.07 -10.88
N GLY A 336 42.72 21.16 -9.78
CA GLY A 336 44.07 20.61 -9.69
C GLY A 336 44.14 19.08 -9.82
N THR A 337 43.05 18.36 -9.53
CA THR A 337 42.96 16.91 -9.75
C THR A 337 42.63 16.51 -11.20
N CYS A 338 42.24 17.46 -12.06
CA CYS A 338 41.89 17.21 -13.47
C CYS A 338 42.97 17.65 -14.47
N GLU A 339 44.02 18.35 -14.04
CA GLU A 339 45.24 18.51 -14.85
C GLU A 339 46.10 17.24 -14.70
N PRO A 340 46.31 16.45 -15.77
CA PRO A 340 47.32 15.40 -15.71
C PRO A 340 48.69 16.07 -15.55
N ASP A 341 49.46 15.58 -14.59
CA ASP A 341 50.85 15.95 -14.33
C ASP A 341 51.70 15.70 -15.60
N ALA A 342 51.80 16.71 -16.46
CA ALA A 342 52.59 16.68 -17.69
C ALA A 342 54.09 16.96 -17.42
N SER A 343 54.58 16.71 -16.19
CA SER A 343 55.95 17.04 -15.79
C SER A 343 56.70 15.94 -15.05
N LYS A 344 56.28 14.67 -15.18
CA LYS A 344 57.07 13.52 -14.74
C LYS A 344 57.26 12.52 -15.86
N ASN A 345 58.19 12.85 -16.75
CA ASN A 345 59.01 11.89 -17.52
C ASN A 345 60.19 12.68 -18.12
N VAL A 346 61.25 12.83 -17.32
CA VAL A 346 62.63 12.94 -17.80
C VAL A 346 63.47 12.00 -16.95
#